data_AF-M3I1M6-F1
#
_entry.id   AF-M3I1M6-F1
#
_cell.length_a   1.000
_cell.length_b   1.000
_cell.length_c   1.000
_cell.angle_alpha   90.00
_cell.angle_beta   90.00
_cell.angle_gamma   90.00
#
_symmetry.space_group_name_H-M   'P 1'
#
loop_
_entity.id
_entity.type
_entity.pdbx_description
1 polymer ?
#
loop_
_entity_poly.entity_id
_entity_poly.type
_entity_poly.pdbx_seq_one_letter_code
_entity_poly.pdbx_strand_id
1 'polypeptide(L)'
;DMFDCVMPTRNARNGTLFTSFGKINIKSARFATDRAPIDPQCDCYACRNYSRAYLSHLYRAGELTFFRLASLHNLHYYLNLMRQMREAITAGEFEKFRRNFYAKRGKDAPSI
;
A
#
# COMPACT_ATOMS: atom_id res chain seq x y z
N ASP A 1 -7.61 -18.26 -7.00
CA ASP A 1 -6.94 -18.48 -8.31
C ASP A 1 -6.81 -17.23 -9.19
N MET A 2 -7.83 -16.36 -9.38
CA MET A 2 -7.68 -15.05 -10.04
C MET A 2 -8.57 -13.98 -9.38
N PHE A 3 -8.16 -12.70 -9.43
CA PHE A 3 -8.93 -11.55 -8.95
C PHE A 3 -8.69 -10.33 -9.85
N ASP A 4 -9.73 -9.54 -10.11
CA ASP A 4 -9.63 -8.24 -10.76
C ASP A 4 -10.28 -7.15 -9.90
N CYS A 5 -9.72 -5.93 -9.96
CA CYS A 5 -10.33 -4.77 -9.32
C CYS A 5 -9.70 -3.47 -9.81
N VAL A 6 -10.52 -2.44 -10.00
CA VAL A 6 -10.04 -1.06 -10.24
C VAL A 6 -9.53 -0.37 -8.97
N MET A 7 -9.75 -0.97 -7.79
CA MET A 7 -9.49 -0.37 -6.48
C MET A 7 -8.05 0.15 -6.31
N PRO A 8 -6.97 -0.57 -6.69
CA PRO A 8 -5.61 -0.08 -6.47
C PRO A 8 -5.36 1.26 -7.14
N THR A 9 -5.75 1.40 -8.41
CA THR A 9 -5.50 2.60 -9.21
C THR A 9 -6.53 3.70 -8.93
N ARG A 10 -7.81 3.35 -8.72
CA ARG A 10 -8.85 4.33 -8.35
C ARG A 10 -8.58 4.96 -6.99
N ASN A 11 -8.19 4.16 -6.00
CA ASN A 11 -7.87 4.68 -4.66
C ASN A 11 -6.60 5.51 -4.67
N ALA A 12 -5.57 5.08 -5.41
CA ALA A 12 -4.34 5.85 -5.59
C ALA A 12 -4.65 7.27 -6.09
N ARG A 13 -5.44 7.38 -7.17
CA ARG A 13 -5.81 8.68 -7.74
C ARG A 13 -6.61 9.56 -6.79
N ASN A 14 -7.39 8.94 -5.91
CA ASN A 14 -8.14 9.63 -4.86
C ASN A 14 -7.34 9.88 -3.57
N GLY A 15 -6.03 9.61 -3.56
CA GLY A 15 -5.13 9.90 -2.44
C GLY A 15 -5.06 8.82 -1.36
N THR A 16 -5.67 7.65 -1.57
CA THR A 16 -5.57 6.50 -0.64
C THR A 16 -4.46 5.56 -1.08
N LEU A 17 -3.49 5.34 -0.20
CA LEU A 17 -2.32 4.50 -0.43
C LEU A 17 -2.35 3.29 0.51
N PHE A 18 -2.10 2.10 -0.03
CA PHE A 18 -2.01 0.87 0.76
C PHE A 18 -0.61 0.68 1.34
N THR A 19 -0.53 0.19 2.56
CA THR A 19 0.72 -0.11 3.26
C THR A 19 0.60 -1.45 3.98
N SER A 20 1.72 -1.96 4.45
CA SER A 20 1.82 -3.19 5.23
C SER A 20 1.03 -3.14 6.55
N PHE A 21 0.72 -1.93 7.02
CA PHE A 21 0.02 -1.63 8.27
C PHE A 21 -1.42 -1.14 8.06
N GLY A 22 -1.93 -1.14 6.83
CA GLY A 22 -3.28 -0.70 6.51
C GLY A 22 -3.33 0.29 5.36
N LYS A 23 -4.27 1.24 5.39
CA LYS A 23 -4.37 2.29 4.37
C LYS A 23 -4.12 3.65 4.99
N ILE A 24 -3.46 4.52 4.24
CA ILE A 24 -3.29 5.93 4.59
C ILE A 24 -3.97 6.82 3.56
N ASN A 25 -4.39 8.01 4.00
CA ASN A 25 -4.90 9.06 3.12
C ASN A 25 -3.88 10.19 3.05
N ILE A 26 -3.21 10.33 1.90
CA ILE A 26 -2.09 11.29 1.71
C ILE A 26 -2.53 12.76 1.85
N LYS A 27 -3.84 13.03 1.80
CA LYS A 27 -4.43 14.36 2.01
C LYS A 27 -4.30 14.84 3.46
N SER A 28 -4.15 13.90 4.40
CA SER A 28 -4.06 14.23 5.83
C SER A 28 -2.89 15.20 6.08
N ALA A 29 -3.16 16.25 6.86
CA ALA A 29 -2.17 17.30 7.17
C ALA A 29 -0.90 16.73 7.83
N ARG A 30 -1.01 15.63 8.59
CA ARG A 30 0.13 14.96 9.23
C ARG A 30 1.23 14.56 8.24
N PHE A 31 0.87 14.34 6.97
CA PHE A 31 1.82 13.94 5.94
C PHE A 31 2.53 15.10 5.28
N ALA A 32 2.20 16.36 5.56
CA ALA A 32 2.81 17.52 4.90
C ALA A 32 4.32 17.65 5.18
N THR A 33 4.79 17.18 6.33
CA THR A 33 6.20 17.27 6.76
C THR A 33 6.83 15.89 7.01
N ASP A 34 6.10 14.82 6.70
CA ASP A 34 6.51 13.44 6.97
C ASP A 34 7.53 12.95 5.93
N ARG A 35 8.80 12.85 6.35
CA ARG A 35 9.90 12.45 5.47
C ARG A 35 9.99 10.94 5.22
N ALA A 36 9.19 10.12 5.90
CA ALA A 36 9.22 8.67 5.68
C ALA A 36 8.57 8.30 4.33
N PRO A 37 8.89 7.11 3.78
CA PRO A 37 8.25 6.60 2.56
C PRO A 37 6.78 6.28 2.80
N ILE A 38 6.05 5.94 1.73
CA ILE A 38 4.63 5.54 1.85
C ILE A 38 4.49 4.33 2.78
N ASP A 39 5.34 3.32 2.57
CA ASP A 39 5.44 2.11 3.38
C ASP A 39 6.91 1.71 3.54
N PRO A 40 7.45 1.63 4.78
CA PRO A 40 8.84 1.23 5.02
C PRO A 40 9.14 -0.23 4.63
N GLN A 41 8.11 -1.08 4.43
CA GLN A 41 8.27 -2.47 4.00
C GLN A 41 8.11 -2.64 2.47
N CYS A 42 8.02 -1.54 1.71
CA CYS A 42 7.82 -1.55 0.27
C CYS A 42 9.08 -1.08 -0.46
N ASP A 43 9.44 -1.79 -1.53
CA ASP A 43 10.63 -1.58 -2.36
C ASP A 43 10.31 -0.99 -3.74
N CYS A 44 9.06 -0.53 -3.95
CA CYS A 44 8.67 0.09 -5.22
C CYS A 44 9.42 1.41 -5.48
N TYR A 45 9.46 1.85 -6.74
CA TYR A 45 10.11 3.12 -7.12
C TYR A 45 9.62 4.30 -6.27
N ALA A 46 8.32 4.40 -6.00
CA ALA A 46 7.78 5.50 -5.19
C ALA A 46 8.33 5.49 -3.75
N CYS A 47 8.37 4.32 -3.09
CA CYS A 47 8.84 4.19 -1.72
C CYS A 47 10.36 4.38 -1.57
N ARG A 48 11.14 4.00 -2.59
CA ARG A 48 12.60 4.16 -2.55
C ARG A 48 13.06 5.60 -2.78
N ASN A 49 12.28 6.38 -3.52
CA ASN A 49 12.75 7.67 -4.04
C ASN A 49 12.00 8.89 -3.48
N TYR A 50 10.82 8.72 -2.88
CA TYR A 50 9.99 9.85 -2.45
C TYR A 50 9.41 9.68 -1.04
N SER A 51 9.31 10.80 -0.33
CA SER A 51 8.67 10.88 0.98
C SER A 51 7.17 11.10 0.89
N ARG A 52 6.46 10.79 1.97
CA ARG A 52 5.03 11.14 2.12
C ARG A 52 4.82 12.65 2.03
N ALA A 53 5.72 13.47 2.55
CA ALA A 53 5.71 14.93 2.40
C ALA A 53 5.67 15.36 0.94
N TYR A 54 6.60 14.84 0.13
CA TYR A 54 6.67 15.20 -1.28
C TYR A 54 5.42 14.74 -2.04
N LEU A 55 4.95 13.52 -1.81
CA LEU A 55 3.72 13.02 -2.44
C LEU A 55 2.48 13.81 -2.00
N SER A 56 2.42 14.21 -0.74
CA SER A 56 1.35 15.03 -0.18
C SER A 56 1.34 16.45 -0.79
N HIS A 57 2.53 17.01 -1.06
CA HIS A 57 2.67 18.25 -1.81
C HIS A 57 2.18 18.09 -3.27
N LEU A 58 2.69 17.09 -4.01
CA LEU A 58 2.28 16.85 -5.40
C LEU A 58 0.76 16.63 -5.53
N TYR A 59 0.15 15.89 -4.60
CA TYR A 59 -1.30 15.70 -4.59
C TYR A 59 -2.05 17.03 -4.49
N ARG A 60 -1.65 17.90 -3.55
CA ARG A 60 -2.31 19.20 -3.34
C ARG A 60 -2.09 20.16 -4.49
N ALA A 61 -0.93 20.06 -5.16
CA ALA A 61 -0.63 20.83 -6.35
C ALA A 61 -1.39 20.34 -7.60
N GLY A 62 -2.06 19.17 -7.55
CA GLY A 62 -2.75 18.61 -8.71
C GLY A 62 -1.81 18.00 -9.76
N GLU A 63 -0.57 17.70 -9.38
CA GLU A 63 0.47 17.26 -10.30
C GLU A 63 0.25 15.82 -10.79
N LEU A 64 0.36 15.62 -12.12
CA LEU A 64 0.16 14.30 -12.74
C LEU A 64 1.12 13.24 -12.22
N THR A 65 2.32 13.66 -11.81
CA THR A 65 3.36 12.81 -11.23
C THR A 65 2.86 12.08 -9.98
N PHE A 66 2.04 12.73 -9.13
CA PHE A 66 1.46 12.07 -7.97
C PHE A 66 0.63 10.85 -8.40
N PHE A 67 -0.28 11.04 -9.35
CA PHE A 67 -1.21 9.98 -9.76
C PHE A 67 -0.49 8.77 -10.34
N ARG A 68 0.62 9.00 -11.06
CA ARG A 68 1.50 7.94 -11.59
C ARG A 68 2.20 7.17 -10.46
N LEU A 69 2.88 7.88 -9.56
CA LEU A 69 3.63 7.27 -8.45
C LEU A 69 2.72 6.52 -7.48
N ALA A 70 1.57 7.11 -7.13
CA ALA A 70 0.58 6.51 -6.26
C ALA A 70 -0.02 5.23 -6.87
N SER A 71 -0.31 5.24 -8.18
CA SER A 71 -0.85 4.07 -8.87
C SER A 71 0.18 2.95 -8.96
N LEU A 72 1.43 3.28 -9.27
CA LEU A 72 2.56 2.34 -9.26
C LEU A 72 2.70 1.68 -7.89
N HIS A 73 2.71 2.48 -6.82
CA HIS A 73 2.83 1.98 -5.45
C HIS A 73 1.68 1.02 -5.08
N ASN A 74 0.43 1.42 -5.33
CA ASN A 74 -0.72 0.59 -4.98
C ASN A 74 -0.78 -0.71 -5.78
N LEU A 75 -0.42 -0.69 -7.07
CA LEU A 75 -0.31 -1.90 -7.88
C LEU A 75 0.79 -2.82 -7.35
N HIS A 76 1.97 -2.27 -7.07
CA HIS A 76 3.08 -3.03 -6.49
C HIS A 76 2.69 -3.69 -5.18
N TYR A 77 2.01 -2.98 -4.29
CA TYR A 77 1.48 -3.53 -3.05
C TYR A 77 0.57 -4.75 -3.30
N TYR A 78 -0.38 -4.66 -4.24
CA TYR A 78 -1.28 -5.77 -4.55
C TYR A 78 -0.54 -6.98 -5.13
N LEU A 79 0.37 -6.76 -6.08
CA LEU A 79 1.17 -7.83 -6.68
C LEU A 79 2.05 -8.52 -5.64
N ASN A 80 2.67 -7.75 -4.75
CA ASN A 80 3.49 -8.27 -3.67
C ASN A 80 2.66 -9.05 -2.64
N LEU A 81 1.46 -8.56 -2.29
CA LEU A 81 0.54 -9.28 -1.41
C LEU A 81 0.17 -10.65 -2.00
N MET A 82 -0.18 -10.70 -3.28
CA MET A 82 -0.52 -11.95 -3.96
C MET A 82 0.68 -12.90 -4.05
N ARG A 83 1.90 -12.38 -4.24
CA ARG A 83 3.14 -13.17 -4.19
C ARG A 83 3.32 -13.83 -2.82
N GLN A 84 3.25 -13.04 -1.74
CA GLN A 84 3.40 -13.56 -0.38
C GLN A 84 2.33 -14.60 -0.01
N MET A 85 1.08 -14.39 -0.46
CA MET A 85 0.00 -15.36 -0.28
C MET A 85 0.33 -16.70 -0.95
N ARG A 86 0.80 -16.67 -2.22
CA ARG A 86 1.20 -17.89 -2.93
C ARG A 86 2.35 -18.61 -2.24
N GLU A 87 3.38 -17.87 -1.82
CA GLU A 87 4.52 -18.44 -1.08
C GLU A 87 4.08 -19.13 0.21
N ALA A 88 3.18 -18.49 0.99
CA ALA A 88 2.66 -19.06 2.21
C ALA A 88 1.79 -20.32 1.96
N ILE A 89 1.03 -20.36 0.87
CA ILE A 89 0.27 -21.56 0.47
C ILE A 89 1.21 -22.71 0.14
N THR A 90 2.23 -22.47 -0.70
CA THR A 90 3.22 -23.50 -1.08
C THR A 90 3.98 -24.02 0.13
N ALA A 91 4.24 -23.17 1.13
CA ALA A 91 4.89 -23.55 2.38
C ALA A 91 3.96 -24.20 3.42
N GLY A 92 2.65 -24.30 3.18
CA GLY A 92 1.68 -24.76 4.18
C GLY A 92 1.49 -23.81 5.37
N GLU A 93 1.97 -22.56 5.27
CA GLU A 93 1.94 -21.55 6.34
C GLU A 93 0.86 -20.47 6.14
N PHE A 94 -0.13 -20.70 5.26
CA PHE A 94 -1.10 -19.67 4.90
C PHE A 94 -1.90 -19.11 6.10
N GLU A 95 -2.31 -19.95 7.05
CA GLU A 95 -3.03 -19.47 8.24
C GLU A 95 -2.17 -18.54 9.12
N LYS A 96 -0.87 -18.84 9.24
CA LYS A 96 0.09 -17.99 9.95
C LYS A 96 0.27 -16.66 9.21
N PHE A 97 0.41 -16.70 7.89
CA PHE A 97 0.47 -15.50 7.05
C PHE A 97 -0.79 -14.63 7.25
N ARG A 98 -1.98 -15.24 7.20
CA ARG A 98 -3.27 -14.57 7.36
C ARG A 98 -3.39 -13.89 8.72
N ARG A 99 -3.07 -14.60 9.81
CA ARG A 99 -3.05 -14.01 11.17
C ARG A 99 -2.11 -12.82 11.25
N ASN A 100 -0.88 -12.95 10.74
CA ASN A 100 0.11 -11.88 10.75
C ASN A 100 -0.34 -10.66 9.92
N PHE A 101 -1.01 -10.89 8.79
CA PHE A 101 -1.56 -9.81 7.95
C PHE A 101 -2.58 -8.96 8.71
N TYR A 102 -3.52 -9.57 9.44
CA TYR A 102 -4.50 -8.84 10.24
C TYR A 102 -3.87 -8.21 11.50
N ALA A 103 -2.96 -8.92 12.17
CA ALA A 103 -2.27 -8.41 13.37
C ALA A 103 -1.50 -7.12 13.10
N LYS A 104 -0.80 -7.01 11.94
CA LYS A 104 -0.13 -5.75 11.52
C LYS A 104 -1.07 -4.55 11.37
N ARG A 105 -2.38 -4.79 11.26
CA ARG A 105 -3.45 -3.77 11.15
C ARG A 105 -4.23 -3.59 12.47
N GLY A 106 -3.78 -4.22 13.56
CA GLY A 106 -4.45 -4.19 14.85
C GLY A 106 -5.82 -4.88 14.83
N LYS A 107 -5.97 -5.93 14.03
CA LYS A 107 -7.23 -6.69 13.89
C LYS A 107 -7.00 -8.18 14.08
N ASP A 108 -8.04 -8.86 14.53
CA ASP A 108 -8.09 -10.32 14.47
C ASP A 108 -8.46 -10.78 13.06
N ALA A 109 -7.93 -11.94 12.67
CA ALA A 109 -8.31 -12.56 11.43
C ALA A 109 -9.76 -13.06 11.53
N PRO A 110 -10.64 -12.75 10.56
CA PRO A 110 -12.03 -13.21 10.59
C PRO A 110 -12.11 -14.74 10.59
N SER A 111 -13.17 -15.32 11.17
CA SER A 111 -13.43 -16.76 11.05
C SER A 111 -13.58 -17.13 9.57
N ILE A 112 -12.97 -18.26 9.19
CA ILE A 112 -13.14 -18.86 7.85
C ILE A 112 -14.40 -19.71 7.88
#